data_AF-A0A945ZLP3-F1
#
_entry.id   AF-A0A945ZLP3-F1
#
_cell.length_a   1.000
_cell.length_b   1.000
_cell.length_c   1.000
_cell.angle_alpha   90.00
_cell.angle_beta   90.00
_cell.angle_gamma   90.00
#
_symmetry.space_group_name_H-M   'P 1'
#
loop_
_entity.id
_entity.type
_entity.pdbx_description
1 polymer ?
#
loop_
_entity_poly.entity_id
_entity_poly.type
_entity_poly.pdbx_seq_one_letter_code
_entity_poly.pdbx_strand_id
1 'polypeptide(L)'
;MKKKQLFEEFEMLSEKLGVKIIKGKGNFVGGTCHVNDEKVVVINKSKPIEQHLRILAISFLEWDLEGIFLVPALRAYIDKVNTLNL
;
A
#
# COMPACT_ATOMS: atom_id res chain seq x y z
N MET A 1 16.10 1.76 3.60
CA MET A 1 15.75 1.15 2.28
C MET A 1 15.44 2.27 1.28
N LYS A 2 15.73 2.10 -0.03
CA LYS A 2 15.34 3.10 -1.04
C LYS A 2 13.82 3.06 -1.26
N LYS A 3 13.20 4.19 -1.63
CA LYS A 3 11.74 4.31 -1.84
C LYS A 3 11.20 3.32 -2.87
N LYS A 4 11.94 3.09 -3.96
CA LYS A 4 11.57 2.12 -5.00
C LYS A 4 11.54 0.68 -4.48
N GLN A 5 12.55 0.28 -3.71
CA GLN A 5 12.58 -1.05 -3.09
C GLN A 5 11.41 -1.22 -2.11
N LEU A 6 11.10 -0.18 -1.32
CA LEU A 6 9.96 -0.24 -0.40
C LEU A 6 8.63 -0.40 -1.15
N PHE A 7 8.51 0.20 -2.33
CA PHE A 7 7.34 0.01 -3.20
C PHE A 7 7.27 -1.43 -3.73
N GLU A 8 8.38 -2.00 -4.18
CA GLU A 8 8.48 -3.42 -4.60
C GLU A 8 8.08 -4.38 -3.45
N GLU A 9 8.46 -4.07 -2.20
CA GLU A 9 8.03 -4.83 -1.02
C GLU A 9 6.51 -4.76 -0.79
N PHE A 10 5.87 -3.61 -1.05
CA PHE A 10 4.41 -3.51 -1.01
C PHE A 10 3.74 -4.30 -2.15
N GLU A 11 4.36 -4.37 -3.33
CA GLU A 11 3.85 -5.22 -4.42
C GLU A 11 3.92 -6.69 -4.04
N MET A 12 5.03 -7.15 -3.46
CA MET A 12 5.15 -8.52 -2.95
C MET A 12 4.14 -8.82 -1.83
N LEU A 13 3.89 -7.87 -0.94
CA LEU A 13 2.85 -8.01 0.08
C LEU A 13 1.45 -8.17 -0.56
N SER A 14 1.17 -7.38 -1.60
CA SER A 14 -0.09 -7.45 -2.33
C SER A 14 -0.31 -8.82 -2.96
N GLU A 15 0.73 -9.42 -3.54
CA GLU A 15 0.68 -10.76 -4.12
C GLU A 15 0.41 -11.82 -3.06
N LYS A 16 1.09 -11.76 -1.91
CA LYS A 16 0.87 -12.70 -0.79
C LYS A 16 -0.56 -12.65 -0.24
N LEU A 17 -1.16 -11.46 -0.20
CA LEU A 17 -2.51 -11.24 0.29
C LEU A 17 -3.60 -11.45 -0.77
N GLY A 18 -3.24 -11.68 -2.03
CA GLY A 18 -4.19 -11.72 -3.14
C GLY A 18 -4.86 -10.36 -3.41
N VAL A 19 -4.23 -9.25 -3.01
CA VAL A 19 -4.77 -7.90 -3.15
C VAL A 19 -4.30 -7.27 -4.44
N LYS A 20 -5.24 -6.79 -5.26
CA LYS A 20 -4.91 -6.14 -6.53
C LYS A 20 -4.53 -4.68 -6.32
N ILE A 21 -3.36 -4.27 -6.79
CA ILE A 21 -2.95 -2.87 -6.88
C ILE A 21 -3.25 -2.33 -8.29
N ILE A 22 -4.20 -1.41 -8.39
CA ILE A 22 -4.57 -0.75 -9.64
C ILE A 22 -3.86 0.61 -9.73
N LYS A 23 -3.00 0.78 -10.73
CA LYS A 23 -2.28 2.04 -10.96
C LYS A 23 -2.97 2.84 -12.08
N GLY A 24 -3.68 3.91 -11.72
CA GLY A 24 -4.44 4.76 -12.65
C GLY A 24 -3.89 6.18 -12.79
N LYS A 25 -4.40 6.95 -13.75
CA LYS A 25 -4.19 8.41 -13.86
C LYS A 25 -5.54 9.09 -13.73
N GLY A 26 -5.61 10.21 -13.01
CA GLY A 26 -6.84 10.98 -12.86
C GLY A 26 -6.78 11.95 -11.70
N ASN A 27 -7.91 12.60 -11.42
CA ASN A 27 -8.07 13.53 -10.31
C ASN A 27 -8.51 12.80 -9.02
N PHE A 28 -7.65 11.92 -8.51
CA PHE A 28 -7.90 11.21 -7.26
C PHE A 28 -6.59 11.06 -6.46
N VAL A 29 -6.68 10.78 -5.17
CA VAL A 29 -5.50 10.58 -4.31
C VAL A 29 -5.00 9.15 -4.44
N GLY A 30 -5.89 8.18 -4.24
CA GLY A 30 -5.66 6.74 -4.16
C GLY A 30 -6.25 6.20 -2.85
N GLY A 31 -6.04 4.92 -2.55
CA GLY A 31 -6.58 4.25 -1.35
C GLY A 31 -7.29 2.94 -1.67
N THR A 32 -7.97 2.37 -0.68
CA THR A 32 -8.83 1.21 -0.86
C THR A 32 -10.10 1.58 -1.62
N CYS A 33 -10.54 0.70 -2.51
CA CYS A 33 -11.74 0.86 -3.33
C CYS A 33 -12.37 -0.50 -3.60
N HIS A 34 -13.67 -0.54 -3.86
CA HIS A 34 -14.35 -1.73 -4.36
C HIS A 34 -14.58 -1.59 -5.87
N VAL A 35 -14.08 -2.55 -6.65
CA VAL A 35 -14.28 -2.62 -8.10
C VAL A 35 -14.88 -3.98 -8.42
N ASN A 36 -16.11 -4.02 -8.93
CA ASN A 36 -16.86 -5.25 -9.18
C ASN A 36 -16.88 -6.18 -7.96
N ASP A 37 -17.22 -5.63 -6.79
CA ASP A 37 -17.24 -6.32 -5.49
C ASP A 37 -15.88 -6.86 -5.00
N GLU A 38 -14.78 -6.61 -5.73
CA GLU A 38 -13.42 -6.91 -5.27
C GLU A 38 -12.81 -5.70 -4.56
N LYS A 39 -12.29 -5.91 -3.35
CA LYS A 39 -11.52 -4.89 -2.62
C LYS A 39 -10.12 -4.78 -3.21
N VAL A 40 -9.79 -3.60 -3.73
CA VAL A 40 -8.52 -3.30 -4.41
C VAL A 40 -7.85 -2.08 -3.79
N VAL A 41 -6.56 -1.90 -4.05
CA VAL A 41 -5.83 -0.67 -3.70
C VAL A 41 -5.53 0.11 -4.97
N VAL A 42 -5.95 1.37 -5.03
CA VAL A 42 -5.73 2.25 -6.19
C VAL A 42 -4.63 3.25 -5.90
N ILE A 43 -3.70 3.40 -6.84
CA ILE A 43 -2.61 4.39 -6.79
C ILE A 43 -2.73 5.35 -7.97
N ASN A 44 -2.64 6.66 -7.69
CA ASN A 44 -2.54 7.66 -8.75
C ASN A 44 -1.09 7.80 -9.26
N LYS A 45 -0.82 7.30 -10.47
CA LYS A 45 0.48 7.37 -11.16
C LYS A 45 1.04 8.79 -11.30
N SER A 46 0.21 9.81 -11.26
CA SER A 46 0.64 11.22 -11.38
C SER A 46 1.22 11.78 -10.08
N LYS A 47 1.09 11.05 -8.97
CA LYS A 47 1.61 11.45 -7.66
C LYS A 47 3.04 10.93 -7.44
N PRO A 48 3.84 11.59 -6.58
CA PRO A 48 5.21 11.16 -6.30
C PRO A 48 5.20 9.88 -5.44
N ILE A 49 6.32 9.14 -5.47
CA ILE A 49 6.44 7.81 -4.85
C ILE A 49 6.17 7.83 -3.34
N GLU A 50 6.51 8.91 -2.65
CA GLU A 50 6.25 9.09 -1.22
C GLU A 50 4.75 9.03 -0.91
N GLN A 51 3.94 9.60 -1.79
CA GLN A 51 2.50 9.55 -1.66
C GLN A 51 1.96 8.15 -1.96
N HIS A 52 2.53 7.45 -2.94
CA HIS A 52 2.17 6.05 -3.22
C HIS A 52 2.44 5.16 -2.01
N LEU A 53 3.63 5.28 -1.43
CA LEU A 53 4.04 4.53 -0.25
C LEU A 53 3.11 4.81 0.94
N ARG A 54 2.75 6.08 1.19
CA ARG A 54 1.81 6.43 2.26
C ARG A 54 0.43 5.81 2.03
N ILE A 55 -0.09 5.88 0.80
CA ILE A 55 -1.39 5.30 0.44
C ILE A 55 -1.38 3.79 0.63
N LEU A 56 -0.32 3.12 0.16
CA LEU A 56 -0.15 1.68 0.33
C LEU A 56 -0.10 1.29 1.81
N ALA A 57 0.70 1.99 2.62
CA ALA A 57 0.80 1.74 4.05
C ALA A 57 -0.55 1.88 4.75
N ILE A 58 -1.30 2.96 4.48
CA ILE A 58 -2.64 3.16 5.06
C ILE A 58 -3.60 2.07 4.60
N SER A 59 -3.58 1.73 3.31
CA SER A 59 -4.50 0.75 2.74
C SER A 59 -4.28 -0.63 3.36
N PHE A 60 -3.02 -1.08 3.46
CA PHE A 60 -2.69 -2.41 4.00
C PHE A 60 -3.00 -2.59 5.49
N LEU A 61 -3.26 -1.52 6.25
CA LEU A 61 -3.79 -1.62 7.62
C LEU A 61 -5.22 -2.19 7.68
N GLU A 62 -5.95 -2.17 6.56
CA GLU A 62 -7.28 -2.76 6.48
C GLU A 62 -7.28 -4.28 6.21
N TRP A 63 -6.10 -4.89 6.08
CA TRP A 63 -5.93 -6.34 5.92
C TRP A 63 -5.27 -6.93 7.15
N ASP A 64 -5.52 -8.22 7.38
CA ASP A 64 -4.82 -8.97 8.41
C ASP A 64 -3.38 -9.26 7.95
N LEU A 65 -2.42 -8.66 8.68
CA LEU A 65 -0.99 -8.83 8.44
C LEU A 65 -0.37 -9.82 9.45
N GLU A 66 -1.17 -10.40 10.35
CA GLU A 66 -0.72 -11.38 11.33
C GLU A 66 -0.22 -12.66 10.62
N GLY A 67 0.91 -13.20 11.08
CA GLY A 67 1.54 -14.36 10.45
C GLY A 67 2.21 -14.12 9.09
N ILE A 68 2.09 -12.91 8.51
CA ILE A 68 2.76 -12.57 7.24
C ILE A 68 4.17 -12.05 7.51
N PHE A 69 5.16 -12.69 6.88
CA PHE A 69 6.52 -12.19 6.91
C PHE A 69 6.65 -10.90 6.09
N LEU A 70 6.94 -9.80 6.79
CA LEU A 70 7.30 -8.50 6.24
C LEU A 70 8.77 -8.23 6.56
N VAL A 71 9.53 -7.70 5.59
CA VAL A 71 10.88 -7.24 5.86
C VAL A 71 10.87 -6.10 6.89
N PRO A 72 11.89 -5.98 7.76
CA PRO A 72 11.86 -5.02 8.88
C PRO A 72 11.55 -3.58 8.48
N ALA A 73 12.09 -3.13 7.35
CA ALA A 73 11.90 -1.77 6.87
C ALA A 73 10.50 -1.53 6.24
N LEU A 74 9.82 -2.57 5.75
CA LEU A 74 8.40 -2.46 5.34
C LEU A 74 7.50 -2.34 6.57
N ARG A 75 7.68 -3.24 7.55
CA ARG A 75 6.94 -3.22 8.82
C ARG A 75 7.09 -1.87 9.53
N ALA A 76 8.32 -1.41 9.74
CA ALA A 76 8.59 -0.13 10.37
C ALA A 76 7.95 1.07 9.63
N TYR A 77 7.82 0.99 8.31
CA TYR A 77 7.16 2.04 7.53
C TYR A 77 5.64 2.05 7.73
N ILE A 78 5.00 0.88 7.70
CA ILE A 78 3.57 0.72 7.97
C ILE A 78 3.25 1.21 9.39
N ASP A 79 4.02 0.77 10.39
CA ASP A 79 3.85 1.16 11.78
C ASP A 79 3.97 2.68 11.96
N LYS A 80 5.01 3.28 11.36
CA LYS A 80 5.22 4.74 11.40
C LYS A 80 4.03 5.51 10.82
N VAL A 81 3.48 5.03 9.71
CA VAL A 81 2.32 5.69 9.09
C VAL A 81 1.06 5.52 9.95
N ASN A 82 0.87 4.36 10.57
CA ASN A 82 -0.24 4.09 11.48
C ASN A 82 -0.24 5.07 12.67
N THR A 83 0.91 5.27 13.32
CA THR A 83 1.04 6.20 14.47
C THR A 83 0.78 7.67 14.10
N LEU A 84 0.93 8.04 12.82
CA LEU A 84 0.68 9.41 12.35
C LEU A 84 -0.79 9.67 11.97
N ASN A 85 -1.61 8.62 11.87
CA ASN A 85 -3.04 8.74 11.56
C ASN A 85 -3.94 8.50 12.78
N LEU A 86 -3.35 8.15 13.94
CA LEU A 86 -3.97 8.09 15.27
C LEU A 86 -3.65 9.36 16.05
#